data_AF-A0A2P2BU88-F1
#
_entry.id   AF-A0A2P2BU88-F1
#
_cell.length_a   1.000
_cell.length_b   1.000
_cell.length_c   1.000
_cell.angle_alpha   90.00
_cell.angle_beta   90.00
_cell.angle_gamma   90.00
#
_symmetry.space_group_name_H-M   'P 1'
#
loop_
_entity.id
_entity.type
_entity.pdbx_description
1 polymer ?
#
loop_
_entity_poly.entity_id
_entity_poly.type
_entity_poly.pdbx_seq_one_letter_code
_entity_poly.pdbx_strand_id
1 'polypeptide(L)'
;MKKKLKKHISIISTMVLILAFSFINIINIEAASKHLLVINSKTNKMGYYVNNKFVREYRVATGKKSTPTPQGKFKIVNKIKNRPYYSGGIPGGDPRNPLGDRWLGLQVGLTYGTTYGIHGNNNESSIGKHVSGGCIRMHNKEIRDLFEKIPNKSEVIIKYTDQSFKQIAAGYKISLTDGNEIKTGWKTINGKKYYYNSKGQKVTGWQTISGKKYYFDGNGVMQTGLRNINGNSYYFANDGIMRTGWQEVVKGRKSYFGNDGIMRVGWNIVDGNKYYFNPNNGVARHSWQDIDGNRYYFGNDGIMRTGLRNINGNSYYFANDGIMRTGWQEVVKGRKSYFGNDGIMRVGWNIVDGNKYYFNPNNGVARHSWQDIDGNRYYFGFDGIMKVGWQVIDGKKYYFNPDGTMQQRWEEIDGDMYYFGLEGFVRIGWQNINDRTYYFNNDGVMQKGIVKIDDNSYYFDEYGQMAKDTVIGDGIIIDENGVIVDFGEGM
;
A
#
# COMPACT_ATOMS: atom_id res chain seq x y z
N MET A 1 6.69 -32.45 -84.65
CA MET A 1 7.78 -32.52 -85.65
C MET A 1 8.93 -31.60 -85.23
N LYS A 2 10.15 -32.17 -85.13
CA LYS A 2 11.53 -31.62 -85.20
C LYS A 2 11.74 -30.11 -84.91
N LYS A 3 12.42 -29.72 -83.82
CA LYS A 3 13.89 -29.59 -83.62
C LYS A 3 14.58 -28.51 -84.48
N LYS A 4 15.19 -27.52 -83.79
CA LYS A 4 16.62 -27.08 -83.79
C LYS A 4 16.67 -25.61 -83.30
N LEU A 5 17.62 -25.12 -82.51
CA LEU A 5 19.01 -25.53 -82.25
C LEU A 5 19.56 -24.80 -81.00
N LYS A 6 20.25 -25.55 -80.11
CA LYS A 6 21.50 -25.30 -79.35
C LYS A 6 21.72 -23.93 -78.64
N LYS A 7 22.43 -23.81 -77.50
CA LYS A 7 23.06 -24.68 -76.48
C LYS A 7 23.81 -23.72 -75.51
N HIS A 8 24.02 -24.16 -74.26
CA HIS A 8 24.84 -23.61 -73.14
C HIS A 8 24.02 -22.80 -72.12
N ILE A 9 23.45 -23.42 -71.07
CA ILE A 9 24.10 -23.95 -69.82
C ILE A 9 24.65 -22.77 -69.00
N SER A 10 23.91 -22.30 -67.97
CA SER A 10 24.01 -22.71 -66.55
C SER A 10 25.32 -22.24 -65.88
N ILE A 11 25.44 -21.84 -64.61
CA ILE A 11 24.56 -21.57 -63.46
C ILE A 11 25.56 -21.11 -62.36
N ILE A 12 25.16 -20.18 -61.48
CA ILE A 12 25.51 -20.07 -60.03
C ILE A 12 27.01 -20.12 -59.63
N SER A 13 27.51 -19.11 -58.91
CA SER A 13 27.71 -19.24 -57.44
C SER A 13 28.31 -18.01 -56.75
N THR A 14 27.70 -17.72 -55.61
CA THR A 14 28.06 -16.86 -54.50
C THR A 14 29.39 -17.28 -53.85
N MET A 15 30.32 -16.33 -53.61
CA MET A 15 31.28 -16.26 -52.47
C MET A 15 32.52 -15.42 -52.84
N VAL A 16 32.61 -14.16 -52.37
CA VAL A 16 33.83 -13.33 -52.22
C VAL A 16 33.43 -12.19 -51.26
N LEU A 17 34.10 -11.78 -50.19
CA LEU A 17 35.25 -12.24 -49.43
C LEU A 17 35.31 -11.30 -48.20
N ILE A 18 35.26 -11.85 -46.99
CA ILE A 18 35.69 -11.17 -45.77
C ILE A 18 37.21 -11.11 -45.85
N LEU A 19 37.81 -9.92 -45.99
CA LEU A 19 39.21 -9.59 -45.62
C LEU A 19 39.55 -8.14 -46.03
N ALA A 20 39.37 -7.21 -45.10
CA ALA A 20 40.06 -5.91 -45.09
C ALA A 20 40.10 -5.34 -43.67
N PHE A 21 40.69 -6.09 -42.72
CA PHE A 21 41.25 -5.49 -41.52
C PHE A 21 42.61 -4.90 -41.90
N SER A 22 42.60 -3.71 -42.46
CA SER A 22 43.81 -2.89 -42.62
C SER A 22 44.24 -2.40 -41.23
N PHE A 23 45.37 -2.92 -40.77
CA PHE A 23 46.14 -2.40 -39.66
C PHE A 23 46.54 -0.95 -39.96
N ILE A 24 45.75 0.02 -39.51
CA ILE A 24 46.24 1.37 -39.30
C ILE A 24 47.00 1.33 -37.98
N ASN A 25 48.33 1.20 -38.05
CA ASN A 25 49.21 1.59 -36.96
C ASN A 25 49.05 3.10 -36.77
N ILE A 26 48.11 3.50 -35.91
CA ILE A 26 48.05 4.87 -35.40
C ILE A 26 49.28 5.02 -34.52
N ILE A 27 50.31 5.65 -35.05
CA ILE A 27 51.38 6.22 -34.24
C ILE A 27 50.69 7.32 -33.42
N ASN A 28 50.35 7.01 -32.17
CA ASN A 28 49.97 8.02 -31.20
C ASN A 28 51.19 8.92 -30.98
N ILE A 29 51.26 10.03 -31.70
CA ILE A 29 52.08 11.16 -31.30
C ILE A 29 51.38 11.72 -30.06
N GLU A 30 51.78 11.23 -28.89
CA GLU A 30 51.30 11.76 -27.63
C GLU A 30 51.69 13.24 -27.58
N ALA A 31 50.70 14.13 -27.65
CA ALA A 31 50.94 15.57 -27.57
C ALA A 31 51.75 15.84 -26.29
N ALA A 32 52.89 16.54 -26.43
CA ALA A 32 53.78 16.80 -25.31
C ALA A 32 52.99 17.39 -24.13
N SER A 33 53.06 16.72 -22.98
CA SER A 33 52.33 17.14 -21.79
C SER A 33 52.70 18.58 -21.41
N LYS A 34 51.69 19.40 -21.08
CA LYS A 34 51.90 20.79 -20.68
C LYS A 34 52.17 20.85 -19.17
N HIS A 35 53.40 21.22 -18.79
CA HIS A 35 53.80 21.37 -17.39
C HIS A 35 53.78 22.83 -16.96
N LEU A 36 53.24 23.08 -15.78
CA LEU A 36 53.13 24.42 -15.19
C LEU A 36 53.47 24.37 -13.69
N LEU A 37 54.31 25.31 -13.25
CA LEU A 37 54.52 25.63 -11.85
C LEU A 37 53.88 26.99 -11.53
N VAL A 38 53.11 27.06 -10.44
CA VAL A 38 52.54 28.33 -9.94
C VAL A 38 53.06 28.56 -8.53
N ILE A 39 53.88 29.59 -8.35
CA ILE A 39 54.52 29.97 -7.09
C ILE A 39 53.77 31.16 -6.51
N ASN A 40 53.28 31.01 -5.28
CA ASN A 40 52.88 32.14 -4.45
C ASN A 40 54.03 32.45 -3.48
N SER A 41 54.79 33.49 -3.83
CA SER A 41 55.95 33.96 -3.08
C SER A 41 55.58 34.71 -1.80
N LYS A 42 54.30 35.07 -1.58
CA LYS A 42 53.82 35.59 -0.28
C LYS A 42 53.61 34.47 0.73
N THR A 43 53.07 33.34 0.29
CA THR A 43 52.75 32.19 1.16
C THR A 43 53.84 31.12 1.19
N ASN A 44 54.92 31.28 0.42
CA ASN A 44 56.02 30.31 0.33
C ASN A 44 55.55 28.91 -0.11
N LYS A 45 54.64 28.88 -1.09
CA LYS A 45 54.07 27.65 -1.66
C LYS A 45 54.19 27.62 -3.19
N MET A 46 54.31 26.43 -3.74
CA MET A 46 54.37 26.18 -5.18
C MET A 46 53.47 25.01 -5.58
N GLY A 47 52.52 25.25 -6.48
CA GLY A 47 51.70 24.19 -7.10
C GLY A 47 52.32 23.70 -8.41
N TYR A 48 52.30 22.39 -8.63
CA TYR A 48 52.70 21.73 -9.87
C TYR A 48 51.50 21.12 -10.57
N TYR A 49 51.39 21.40 -11.86
CA TYR A 49 50.26 21.05 -12.72
C TYR A 49 50.74 20.40 -14.01
N VAL A 50 50.02 19.37 -14.46
CA VAL A 50 50.20 18.72 -15.76
C VAL A 50 48.89 18.78 -16.51
N ASN A 51 48.91 19.30 -17.73
CA ASN A 51 47.72 19.57 -18.55
C ASN A 51 46.64 20.36 -17.77
N ASN A 52 47.08 21.38 -17.01
CA ASN A 52 46.27 22.21 -16.11
C ASN A 52 45.56 21.45 -14.96
N LYS A 53 45.89 20.18 -14.72
CA LYS A 53 45.40 19.39 -13.57
C LYS A 53 46.40 19.46 -12.43
N PHE A 54 45.90 19.67 -11.21
CA PHE A 54 46.74 19.69 -10.01
C PHE A 54 47.43 18.33 -9.81
N VAL A 55 48.75 18.37 -9.60
CA VAL A 55 49.56 17.17 -9.30
C VAL A 55 50.05 17.20 -7.86
N ARG A 56 50.65 18.31 -7.43
CA ARG A 56 51.24 18.42 -6.09
C ARG A 56 51.44 19.88 -5.66
N GLU A 57 51.35 20.12 -4.34
CA GLU A 57 51.81 21.36 -3.71
C GLU A 57 53.12 21.11 -2.96
N TYR A 58 54.04 22.08 -3.04
CA TYR A 58 55.33 22.09 -2.35
C TYR A 58 55.42 23.31 -1.44
N ARG A 59 56.00 23.12 -0.24
CA ARG A 59 56.51 24.24 0.57
C ARG A 59 57.88 24.63 0.02
N VAL A 60 58.14 25.93 -0.13
CA VAL A 60 59.38 26.44 -0.72
C VAL A 60 59.95 27.59 0.09
N ALA A 61 61.23 27.93 -0.04
CA ALA A 61 61.76 29.21 0.43
C ALA A 61 61.84 30.20 -0.73
N THR A 62 61.54 31.47 -0.48
CA THR A 62 61.61 32.53 -1.50
C THR A 62 62.50 33.69 -1.08
N GLY A 63 62.64 34.69 -1.95
CA GLY A 63 63.51 35.84 -1.76
C GLY A 63 63.12 36.71 -0.58
N LYS A 64 64.11 37.16 0.19
CA LYS A 64 63.91 38.18 1.24
C LYS A 64 63.50 39.52 0.64
N LYS A 65 62.99 40.43 1.48
CA LYS A 65 62.54 41.78 1.05
C LYS A 65 63.60 42.56 0.26
N SER A 66 64.88 42.44 0.60
CA SER A 66 65.96 43.15 -0.08
C SER A 66 66.36 42.53 -1.43
N THR A 67 66.01 41.27 -1.67
CA THR A 67 66.31 40.54 -2.92
C THR A 67 65.10 39.64 -3.24
N PRO A 68 63.96 40.26 -3.61
CA PRO A 68 62.69 39.54 -3.75
C PRO A 68 62.74 38.55 -4.92
N THR A 69 61.95 37.47 -4.81
CA THR A 69 61.78 36.55 -5.94
C THR A 69 61.12 37.27 -7.12
N PRO A 70 61.63 37.13 -8.34
CA PRO A 70 61.10 37.80 -9.52
C PRO A 70 59.65 37.43 -9.77
N GLN A 71 58.85 38.42 -10.16
CA GLN A 71 57.41 38.31 -10.36
C GLN A 71 57.10 38.25 -11.87
N GLY A 72 56.23 37.35 -12.31
CA GLY A 72 55.88 37.23 -13.73
C GLY A 72 55.66 35.81 -14.21
N LYS A 73 55.61 35.65 -15.54
CA LYS A 73 55.54 34.36 -16.23
C LYS A 73 56.87 34.09 -16.92
N PHE A 74 57.49 32.97 -16.57
CA PHE A 74 58.82 32.55 -16.98
C PHE A 74 58.78 31.14 -17.57
N LYS A 75 59.92 30.69 -18.09
CA LYS A 75 60.12 29.31 -18.56
C LYS A 75 61.36 28.72 -17.90
N ILE A 76 61.35 27.41 -17.69
CA ILE A 76 62.56 26.65 -17.37
C ILE A 76 63.38 26.53 -18.67
N VAL A 77 64.62 27.01 -18.66
CA VAL A 77 65.49 27.04 -19.85
C VAL A 77 66.72 26.15 -19.76
N ASN A 78 67.11 25.76 -18.54
CA ASN A 78 68.16 24.78 -18.33
C ASN A 78 67.87 23.93 -17.09
N LYS A 79 68.50 22.75 -17.05
CA LYS A 79 68.41 21.78 -15.96
C LYS A 79 69.81 21.26 -15.69
N ILE A 80 70.33 21.48 -14.48
CA ILE A 80 71.71 21.13 -14.12
C ILE A 80 71.71 20.25 -12.86
N LYS A 81 72.38 19.10 -12.94
CA LYS A 81 72.69 18.27 -11.76
C LYS A 81 74.00 18.79 -11.16
N ASN A 82 74.05 18.92 -9.83
CA ASN A 82 75.25 19.36 -9.09
C ASN A 82 75.87 20.67 -9.62
N ARG A 83 75.09 21.75 -9.69
CA ARG A 83 75.59 23.05 -10.16
C ARG A 83 76.59 23.64 -9.14
N PRO A 84 77.81 24.05 -9.54
CA PRO A 84 78.72 24.77 -8.66
C PRO A 84 78.12 26.09 -8.16
N TYR A 85 78.45 26.48 -6.92
CA TYR A 85 78.11 27.79 -6.38
C TYR A 85 79.29 28.74 -6.55
N TYR A 86 79.38 29.35 -7.74
CA TYR A 86 80.52 30.14 -8.18
C TYR A 86 80.89 31.30 -7.24
N SER A 87 79.91 32.05 -6.73
CA SER A 87 80.15 33.20 -5.85
C SER A 87 80.73 32.82 -4.49
N GLY A 88 80.58 31.56 -4.06
CA GLY A 88 81.19 31.05 -2.83
C GLY A 88 82.33 30.06 -3.09
N GLY A 89 82.73 29.84 -4.34
CA GLY A 89 83.77 28.87 -4.70
C GLY A 89 83.45 27.41 -4.31
N ILE A 90 82.17 27.05 -4.14
CA ILE A 90 81.78 25.71 -3.65
C ILE A 90 81.54 24.78 -4.85
N PRO A 91 82.23 23.62 -4.93
CA PRO A 91 82.01 22.63 -5.99
C PRO A 91 80.57 22.13 -6.07
N GLY A 92 80.19 21.63 -7.25
CA GLY A 92 78.92 20.95 -7.45
C GLY A 92 78.85 19.64 -6.67
N GLY A 93 77.72 19.38 -5.98
CA GLY A 93 77.51 18.15 -5.22
C GLY A 93 78.08 18.16 -3.79
N ASP A 94 78.82 19.21 -3.40
CA ASP A 94 79.25 19.41 -2.01
C ASP A 94 78.01 19.64 -1.11
N PRO A 95 77.86 18.95 0.04
CA PRO A 95 76.72 19.15 0.96
C PRO A 95 76.54 20.59 1.45
N ARG A 96 77.61 21.39 1.45
CA ARG A 96 77.58 22.81 1.84
C ARG A 96 77.06 23.72 0.73
N ASN A 97 76.87 23.22 -0.49
CA ASN A 97 76.42 24.02 -1.62
C ASN A 97 74.96 24.48 -1.41
N PRO A 98 74.70 25.79 -1.30
CA PRO A 98 73.36 26.32 -1.01
C PRO A 98 72.35 26.11 -2.15
N LEU A 99 72.82 25.69 -3.33
CA LEU A 99 71.97 25.36 -4.47
C LEU A 99 71.39 23.94 -4.39
N GLY A 100 71.92 23.09 -3.49
CA GLY A 100 71.63 21.67 -3.48
C GLY A 100 72.13 20.97 -4.75
N ASP A 101 71.55 19.80 -5.06
CA ASP A 101 72.04 18.93 -6.13
C ASP A 101 71.21 18.95 -7.42
N ARG A 102 70.15 19.75 -7.48
CA ARG A 102 69.30 19.95 -8.67
C ARG A 102 68.98 21.42 -8.86
N TRP A 103 69.16 21.89 -10.10
CA TRP A 103 68.89 23.26 -10.52
C TRP A 103 67.96 23.29 -11.73
N LEU A 104 66.86 24.04 -11.62
CA LEU A 104 65.94 24.38 -12.71
C LEU A 104 66.07 25.88 -12.99
N GLY A 105 66.81 26.26 -14.03
CA GLY A 105 67.09 27.66 -14.35
C GLY A 105 65.89 28.37 -14.97
N LEU A 106 65.54 29.54 -14.42
CA LEU A 106 64.43 30.36 -14.89
C LEU A 106 64.90 31.45 -15.86
N GLN A 107 64.22 31.58 -17.00
CA GLN A 107 64.45 32.70 -17.91
C GLN A 107 63.88 34.00 -17.32
N VAL A 108 64.72 34.76 -16.61
CA VAL A 108 64.38 36.08 -16.08
C VAL A 108 65.24 37.11 -16.81
N GLY A 109 64.65 37.98 -17.63
CA GLY A 109 65.41 38.91 -18.47
C GLY A 109 66.41 38.19 -19.38
N LEU A 110 67.65 38.68 -19.46
CA LEU A 110 68.75 38.11 -20.25
C LEU A 110 69.64 37.12 -19.46
N THR A 111 69.11 36.50 -18.40
CA THR A 111 69.92 35.64 -17.50
C THR A 111 70.11 34.21 -18.01
N TYR A 112 69.31 33.77 -18.99
CA TYR A 112 69.36 32.42 -19.59
C TYR A 112 69.36 31.27 -18.55
N GLY A 113 68.70 31.48 -17.40
CA GLY A 113 68.60 30.48 -16.33
C GLY A 113 69.87 30.31 -15.49
N THR A 114 70.81 31.26 -15.53
CA THR A 114 72.06 31.21 -14.75
C THR A 114 72.00 31.97 -13.42
N THR A 115 71.09 32.94 -13.30
CA THR A 115 70.98 33.83 -12.13
C THR A 115 69.85 33.43 -11.19
N TYR A 116 68.67 33.11 -11.71
CA TYR A 116 67.49 32.72 -10.92
C TYR A 116 67.08 31.28 -11.25
N GLY A 117 66.73 30.52 -10.23
CA GLY A 117 66.35 29.13 -10.38
C GLY A 117 65.42 28.62 -9.29
N ILE A 118 64.79 27.49 -9.58
CA ILE A 118 64.15 26.61 -8.59
C ILE A 118 65.14 25.49 -8.32
N HIS A 119 65.62 25.37 -7.09
CA HIS A 119 66.73 24.47 -6.79
C HIS A 119 66.59 23.81 -5.42
N GLY A 120 67.48 22.87 -5.13
CA GLY A 120 67.60 22.22 -3.82
C GLY A 120 68.12 23.18 -2.74
N ASN A 121 68.67 22.64 -1.67
CA ASN A 121 69.02 23.45 -0.51
C ASN A 121 70.01 22.74 0.41
N ASN A 122 70.88 23.47 1.10
CA ASN A 122 71.75 22.93 2.15
C ASN A 122 71.23 23.22 3.57
N ASN A 123 70.16 24.01 3.72
CA ASN A 123 69.60 24.39 5.01
C ASN A 123 68.09 24.13 5.03
N GLU A 124 67.68 22.90 5.37
CA GLU A 124 66.26 22.49 5.30
C GLU A 124 65.32 23.37 6.14
N SER A 125 65.80 23.96 7.24
CA SER A 125 65.01 24.87 8.09
C SER A 125 64.62 26.21 7.42
N SER A 126 65.17 26.50 6.24
CA SER A 126 64.81 27.69 5.45
C SER A 126 63.52 27.53 4.64
N ILE A 127 63.06 26.30 4.40
CA ILE A 127 61.84 26.05 3.63
C ILE A 127 60.62 26.64 4.35
N GLY A 128 59.78 27.38 3.61
CA GLY A 128 58.65 28.12 4.15
C GLY A 128 58.96 29.57 4.59
N LYS A 129 60.20 30.05 4.39
CA LYS A 129 60.64 31.40 4.80
C LYS A 129 61.12 32.26 3.61
N HIS A 130 61.15 33.59 3.79
CA HIS A 130 61.68 34.56 2.82
C HIS A 130 63.17 34.84 3.10
N VAL A 131 64.07 33.97 2.65
CA VAL A 131 65.50 34.00 3.03
C VAL A 131 66.47 33.89 1.86
N SER A 132 65.99 33.61 0.65
CA SER A 132 66.89 33.42 -0.50
C SER A 132 67.30 34.77 -1.12
N GLY A 133 68.28 34.72 -2.03
CA GLY A 133 68.67 35.83 -2.90
C GLY A 133 67.73 36.08 -4.09
N GLY A 134 66.49 35.56 -4.03
CA GLY A 134 65.50 35.64 -5.11
C GLY A 134 65.17 34.29 -5.74
N CYS A 135 66.02 33.28 -5.59
CA CYS A 135 65.73 31.90 -6.03
C CYS A 135 64.63 31.22 -5.20
N ILE A 136 64.04 30.16 -5.74
CA ILE A 136 63.07 29.33 -5.03
C ILE A 136 63.79 28.08 -4.54
N ARG A 137 63.89 27.89 -3.21
CA ARG A 137 64.53 26.70 -2.63
C ARG A 137 63.50 25.64 -2.29
N MET A 138 63.83 24.38 -2.53
CA MET A 138 63.01 23.21 -2.23
C MET A 138 63.78 22.23 -1.35
N HIS A 139 63.04 21.33 -0.68
CA HIS A 139 63.63 20.14 -0.06
C HIS A 139 64.38 19.31 -1.12
N ASN A 140 65.59 18.84 -0.83
CA ASN A 140 66.40 18.10 -1.81
C ASN A 140 65.68 16.85 -2.36
N LYS A 141 64.92 16.15 -1.52
CA LYS A 141 64.11 15.00 -1.94
C LYS A 141 63.04 15.38 -2.97
N GLU A 142 62.40 16.53 -2.80
CA GLU A 142 61.28 16.96 -3.65
C GLU A 142 61.76 17.54 -4.98
N ILE A 143 62.84 18.31 -4.98
CA ILE A 143 63.41 18.84 -6.23
C ILE A 143 64.00 17.73 -7.10
N ARG A 144 64.53 16.64 -6.53
CA ARG A 144 64.98 15.47 -7.31
C ARG A 144 63.83 14.84 -8.08
N ASP A 145 62.69 14.63 -7.42
CA ASP A 145 61.48 14.09 -8.05
C ASP A 145 60.93 15.04 -9.13
N LEU A 146 60.82 16.33 -8.81
CA LEU A 146 60.34 17.34 -9.76
C LEU A 146 61.29 17.46 -10.97
N PHE A 147 62.60 17.40 -10.74
CA PHE A 147 63.62 17.51 -11.78
C PHE A 147 63.49 16.42 -12.83
N GLU A 148 63.17 15.18 -12.46
CA GLU A 148 62.99 14.12 -13.46
C GLU A 148 61.67 14.27 -14.23
N LYS A 149 60.63 14.84 -13.61
CA LYS A 149 59.28 14.98 -14.21
C LYS A 149 59.11 16.22 -15.10
N ILE A 150 59.74 17.33 -14.75
CA ILE A 150 59.47 18.62 -15.41
C ILE A 150 60.37 18.81 -16.65
N PRO A 151 59.82 18.93 -17.87
CA PRO A 151 60.62 19.14 -19.07
C PRO A 151 61.17 20.57 -19.15
N ASN A 152 62.24 20.75 -19.95
CA ASN A 152 62.64 22.09 -20.38
C ASN A 152 61.47 22.78 -21.10
N LYS A 153 61.44 24.12 -21.07
CA LYS A 153 60.37 24.99 -21.59
C LYS A 153 59.05 24.98 -20.80
N SER A 154 58.97 24.23 -19.70
CA SER A 154 57.82 24.28 -18.78
C SER A 154 57.55 25.70 -18.28
N GLU A 155 56.27 26.06 -18.16
CA GLU A 155 55.86 27.39 -17.72
C GLU A 155 55.97 27.53 -16.20
N VAL A 156 56.39 28.71 -15.74
CA VAL A 156 56.50 29.05 -14.32
C VAL A 156 55.84 30.41 -14.10
N ILE A 157 54.82 30.48 -13.25
CA ILE A 157 54.16 31.74 -12.88
C ILE A 157 54.51 32.04 -11.43
N ILE A 158 55.02 33.24 -11.16
CA ILE A 158 55.38 33.68 -9.82
C ILE A 158 54.62 34.96 -9.49
N LYS A 159 53.87 34.94 -8.39
CA LYS A 159 53.17 36.10 -7.85
C LYS A 159 53.38 36.24 -6.33
N TYR A 160 53.38 37.48 -5.83
CA TYR A 160 53.35 37.84 -4.42
C TYR A 160 51.96 38.43 -4.16
N THR A 161 51.06 37.62 -3.59
CA THR A 161 49.62 37.94 -3.57
C THR A 161 48.88 37.07 -2.56
N ASP A 162 47.70 37.50 -2.14
CA ASP A 162 46.76 36.69 -1.35
C ASP A 162 45.91 35.75 -2.22
N GLN A 163 46.05 35.82 -3.55
CA GLN A 163 45.35 34.95 -4.49
C GLN A 163 45.79 33.49 -4.36
N SER A 164 44.82 32.58 -4.52
CA SER A 164 45.07 31.14 -4.71
C SER A 164 45.79 30.86 -6.03
N PHE A 165 46.38 29.66 -6.19
CA PHE A 165 47.02 29.26 -7.45
C PHE A 165 46.08 29.35 -8.66
N LYS A 166 44.80 29.00 -8.48
CA LYS A 166 43.77 29.09 -9.52
C LYS A 166 43.53 30.53 -9.95
N GLN A 167 43.44 31.46 -9.00
CA GLN A 167 43.28 32.89 -9.28
C GLN A 167 44.53 33.49 -9.94
N ILE A 168 45.73 33.10 -9.49
CA ILE A 168 47.00 33.51 -10.12
C ILE A 168 47.03 33.05 -11.58
N ALA A 169 46.74 31.77 -11.84
CA ALA A 169 46.76 31.20 -13.19
C ALA A 169 45.66 31.78 -14.10
N ALA A 170 44.47 32.06 -13.55
CA ALA A 170 43.38 32.71 -14.29
C ALA A 170 43.79 34.09 -14.83
N GLY A 171 44.60 34.85 -14.09
CA GLY A 171 45.18 36.12 -14.57
C GLY A 171 46.08 35.97 -15.80
N TYR A 172 46.56 34.76 -16.09
CA TYR A 172 47.32 34.41 -17.30
C TYR A 172 46.49 33.62 -18.32
N LYS A 173 45.15 33.66 -18.20
CA LYS A 173 44.19 32.92 -19.05
C LYS A 173 44.40 31.40 -19.00
N ILE A 174 44.86 30.88 -17.86
CA ILE A 174 45.02 29.44 -17.61
C ILE A 174 43.96 29.00 -16.62
N SER A 175 43.07 28.10 -17.03
CA SER A 175 42.09 27.48 -16.15
C SER A 175 42.67 26.22 -15.51
N LEU A 176 42.90 26.26 -14.20
CA LEU A 176 43.37 25.11 -13.42
C LEU A 176 42.20 24.30 -12.87
N THR A 177 42.40 22.98 -12.81
CA THR A 177 41.45 22.01 -12.26
C THR A 177 42.10 21.25 -11.09
N ASP A 178 41.34 21.06 -10.02
CA ASP A 178 41.88 20.58 -8.73
C ASP A 178 42.13 19.06 -8.69
N GLY A 179 41.93 18.35 -9.80
CA GLY A 179 42.19 16.90 -9.92
C GLY A 179 41.30 15.98 -9.05
N ASN A 180 40.60 16.54 -8.06
CA ASN A 180 39.65 15.88 -7.16
C ASN A 180 38.39 16.74 -7.05
N GLU A 181 37.28 16.29 -7.66
CA GLU A 181 35.96 16.81 -7.30
C GLU A 181 35.66 16.43 -5.84
N ILE A 182 35.35 17.42 -4.99
CA ILE A 182 34.62 17.15 -3.76
C ILE A 182 33.22 16.68 -4.19
N LYS A 183 33.00 15.37 -4.19
CA LYS A 183 31.75 14.73 -4.64
C LYS A 183 30.65 14.90 -3.58
N THR A 184 30.10 16.10 -3.42
CA THR A 184 28.89 16.33 -2.59
C THR A 184 27.61 15.97 -3.36
N GLY A 185 26.51 15.75 -2.64
CA GLY A 185 25.18 15.49 -3.22
C GLY A 185 24.95 14.04 -3.65
N TRP A 186 23.92 13.83 -4.48
CA TRP A 186 23.54 12.53 -5.01
C TRP A 186 24.61 11.94 -5.94
N LYS A 187 24.96 10.67 -5.75
CA LYS A 187 25.90 9.94 -6.61
C LYS A 187 25.42 8.51 -6.82
N THR A 188 25.56 8.02 -8.06
CA THR A 188 25.34 6.62 -8.40
C THR A 188 26.70 5.94 -8.60
N ILE A 189 26.97 4.87 -7.85
CA ILE A 189 28.22 4.10 -7.92
C ILE A 189 27.82 2.63 -8.01
N ASN A 190 28.20 1.96 -9.10
CA ASN A 190 27.85 0.56 -9.37
C ASN A 190 26.33 0.28 -9.26
N GLY A 191 25.51 1.17 -9.83
CA GLY A 191 24.04 1.08 -9.79
C GLY A 191 23.38 1.44 -8.46
N LYS A 192 24.16 1.66 -7.39
CA LYS A 192 23.66 2.05 -6.06
C LYS A 192 23.71 3.56 -5.89
N LYS A 193 22.67 4.15 -5.28
CA LYS A 193 22.59 5.59 -4.99
C LYS A 193 23.08 5.90 -3.59
N TYR A 194 23.85 6.97 -3.46
CA TYR A 194 24.44 7.51 -2.24
C TYR A 194 24.18 9.02 -2.18
N TYR A 195 24.24 9.59 -0.98
CA TYR A 195 24.26 11.03 -0.81
C TYR A 195 25.48 11.44 0.03
N TYR A 196 26.20 12.45 -0.43
CA TYR A 196 27.40 12.97 0.23
C TYR A 196 27.12 14.36 0.80
N ASN A 197 27.42 14.56 2.07
CA ASN A 197 27.25 15.85 2.75
C ASN A 197 28.25 16.92 2.23
N SER A 198 28.16 18.15 2.75
CA SER A 198 29.05 19.25 2.37
C SER A 198 30.53 19.02 2.67
N LYS A 199 30.86 18.06 3.54
CA LYS A 199 32.22 17.62 3.88
C LYS A 199 32.71 16.48 2.98
N GLY A 200 31.91 16.05 1.99
CA GLY A 200 32.23 14.93 1.11
C GLY A 200 32.13 13.56 1.77
N GLN A 201 31.40 13.44 2.89
CA GLN A 201 31.18 12.16 3.59
C GLN A 201 29.83 11.58 3.19
N LYS A 202 29.76 10.24 3.01
CA LYS A 202 28.50 9.54 2.78
C LYS A 202 27.59 9.67 4.01
N VAL A 203 26.32 9.98 3.80
CA VAL A 203 25.32 9.96 4.87
C VAL A 203 24.76 8.55 5.06
N THR A 204 24.32 8.24 6.28
CA THR A 204 23.65 6.99 6.66
C THR A 204 22.37 7.31 7.45
N GLY A 205 21.51 6.31 7.65
CA GLY A 205 20.27 6.45 8.40
C GLY A 205 19.22 7.34 7.73
N TRP A 206 18.33 7.89 8.55
CA TRP A 206 17.28 8.81 8.10
C TRP A 206 17.85 10.16 7.67
N GLN A 207 17.47 10.63 6.49
CA GLN A 207 17.91 11.91 5.95
C GLN A 207 16.76 12.66 5.30
N THR A 208 16.69 13.97 5.54
CA THR A 208 15.77 14.86 4.84
C THR A 208 16.56 15.68 3.84
N ILE A 209 16.32 15.44 2.55
CA ILE A 209 17.04 16.09 1.44
C ILE A 209 15.99 16.81 0.59
N SER A 210 16.08 18.13 0.53
CA SER A 210 15.11 18.99 -0.18
C SER A 210 13.66 18.71 0.23
N GLY A 211 13.40 18.59 1.54
CA GLY A 211 12.07 18.35 2.12
C GLY A 211 11.55 16.91 1.98
N LYS A 212 12.30 16.00 1.35
CA LYS A 212 11.92 14.59 1.14
C LYS A 212 12.71 13.69 2.08
N LYS A 213 12.04 12.69 2.68
CA LYS A 213 12.66 11.72 3.58
C LYS A 213 13.19 10.51 2.82
N TYR A 214 14.43 10.14 3.13
CA TYR A 214 15.16 9.00 2.60
C TYR A 214 15.75 8.19 3.75
N TYR A 215 16.07 6.93 3.49
CA TYR A 215 16.84 6.10 4.41
C TYR A 215 18.05 5.48 3.71
N PHE A 216 19.21 5.60 4.32
CA PHE A 216 20.47 5.03 3.85
C PHE A 216 20.93 3.94 4.81
N ASP A 217 21.36 2.80 4.30
CA ASP A 217 21.89 1.72 5.17
C ASP A 217 23.25 2.10 5.79
N GLY A 218 23.81 1.21 6.61
CA GLY A 218 25.11 1.43 7.26
C GLY A 218 26.28 1.65 6.29
N ASN A 219 26.14 1.26 5.02
CA ASN A 219 27.13 1.49 3.97
C ASN A 219 26.85 2.77 3.15
N GLY A 220 25.79 3.51 3.50
CA GLY A 220 25.35 4.72 2.82
C GLY A 220 24.55 4.45 1.54
N VAL A 221 24.05 3.24 1.33
CA VAL A 221 23.23 2.91 0.15
C VAL A 221 21.78 3.30 0.43
N MET A 222 21.21 4.13 -0.45
CA MET A 222 19.80 4.53 -0.40
C MET A 222 18.89 3.31 -0.52
N GLN A 223 17.95 3.18 0.40
CA GLN A 223 16.98 2.09 0.42
C GLN A 223 15.74 2.41 -0.42
N THR A 224 15.17 1.38 -1.01
CA THR A 224 13.91 1.38 -1.78
C THR A 224 13.05 0.18 -1.38
N GLY A 225 11.77 0.18 -1.73
CA GLY A 225 10.78 -0.84 -1.38
C GLY A 225 10.37 -0.82 0.09
N LEU A 226 9.74 -1.92 0.53
CA LEU A 226 9.35 -2.14 1.91
C LEU A 226 10.58 -2.43 2.78
N ARG A 227 10.74 -1.72 3.90
CA ARG A 227 11.88 -1.86 4.81
C ARG A 227 11.42 -1.85 6.25
N ASN A 228 11.88 -2.81 7.04
CA ASN A 228 11.77 -2.76 8.49
C ASN A 228 12.97 -1.99 9.06
N ILE A 229 12.70 -0.91 9.78
CA ILE A 229 13.69 -0.04 10.40
C ILE A 229 13.26 0.13 11.86
N ASN A 230 14.05 -0.41 12.79
CA ASN A 230 13.79 -0.38 14.22
C ASN A 230 12.37 -0.88 14.59
N GLY A 231 11.96 -2.01 14.02
CA GLY A 231 10.65 -2.63 14.28
C GLY A 231 9.49 -2.05 13.47
N ASN A 232 9.67 -0.91 12.81
CA ASN A 232 8.63 -0.25 12.02
C ASN A 232 8.83 -0.48 10.52
N SER A 233 7.75 -0.76 9.80
CA SER A 233 7.77 -0.95 8.35
C SER A 233 7.50 0.36 7.61
N TYR A 234 8.38 0.73 6.69
CA TYR A 234 8.29 1.92 5.84
C TYR A 234 8.34 1.51 4.36
N TYR A 235 7.70 2.28 3.48
CA TYR A 235 7.79 2.07 2.04
C TYR A 235 8.52 3.23 1.37
N PHE A 236 9.60 2.91 0.66
CA PHE A 236 10.37 3.85 -0.14
C PHE A 236 10.12 3.55 -1.62
N ALA A 237 9.69 4.53 -2.40
CA ALA A 237 9.51 4.32 -3.84
C ALA A 237 10.86 4.12 -4.57
N ASN A 238 10.84 3.85 -5.87
CA ASN A 238 12.06 3.62 -6.66
C ASN A 238 13.02 4.84 -6.69
N ASP A 239 12.48 6.03 -6.43
CA ASP A 239 13.25 7.27 -6.26
C ASP A 239 13.88 7.41 -4.85
N GLY A 240 13.58 6.49 -3.94
CA GLY A 240 14.05 6.45 -2.55
C GLY A 240 13.23 7.30 -1.59
N ILE A 241 12.20 8.00 -2.07
CA ILE A 241 11.36 8.84 -1.21
C ILE A 241 10.44 7.94 -0.39
N MET A 242 10.43 8.15 0.93
CA MET A 242 9.46 7.54 1.84
C MET A 242 8.05 7.99 1.48
N ARG A 243 7.14 7.03 1.27
CA ARG A 243 5.73 7.31 0.97
C ARG A 243 4.86 7.14 2.20
N THR A 244 3.77 7.90 2.21
CA THR A 244 2.67 7.80 3.18
C THR A 244 1.37 7.50 2.42
N GLY A 245 0.27 7.30 3.16
CA GLY A 245 -1.04 6.96 2.61
C GLY A 245 -1.11 5.56 2.02
N TRP A 246 -2.06 5.36 1.11
CA TRP A 246 -2.29 4.10 0.42
C TRP A 246 -1.18 3.80 -0.59
N GLN A 247 -0.48 2.67 -0.40
CA GLN A 247 0.58 2.21 -1.29
C GLN A 247 0.35 0.76 -1.69
N GLU A 248 0.58 0.45 -2.97
CA GLU A 248 0.55 -0.93 -3.48
C GLU A 248 1.90 -1.60 -3.23
N VAL A 249 1.94 -2.43 -2.18
CA VAL A 249 3.17 -3.13 -1.75
C VAL A 249 3.31 -4.50 -2.42
N VAL A 250 2.19 -5.07 -2.87
CA VAL A 250 2.12 -6.32 -3.64
C VAL A 250 1.11 -6.09 -4.76
N LYS A 251 1.34 -6.65 -5.95
CA LYS A 251 0.45 -6.46 -7.11
C LYS A 251 -1.01 -6.74 -6.74
N GLY A 252 -1.88 -5.75 -6.92
CA GLY A 252 -3.30 -5.76 -6.60
C GLY A 252 -3.66 -5.61 -5.11
N ARG A 253 -2.69 -5.37 -4.22
CA ARG A 253 -2.88 -5.37 -2.77
C ARG A 253 -2.24 -4.13 -2.13
N LYS A 254 -3.07 -3.34 -1.47
CA LYS A 254 -2.68 -2.07 -0.85
C LYS A 254 -2.50 -2.19 0.66
N SER A 255 -1.55 -1.42 1.16
CA SER A 255 -1.29 -1.16 2.57
C SER A 255 -1.39 0.34 2.83
N TYR A 256 -1.66 0.72 4.07
CA TYR A 256 -1.73 2.13 4.45
C TYR A 256 -0.53 2.49 5.33
N PHE A 257 0.18 3.54 4.94
CA PHE A 257 1.30 4.11 5.70
C PHE A 257 0.82 5.41 6.34
N GLY A 258 0.95 5.55 7.66
CA GLY A 258 0.55 6.77 8.34
C GLY A 258 1.34 8.00 7.88
N ASN A 259 0.95 9.19 8.36
CA ASN A 259 1.72 10.42 8.13
C ASN A 259 3.14 10.36 8.74
N ASP A 260 3.32 9.49 9.73
CA ASP A 260 4.60 9.09 10.32
C ASP A 260 5.46 8.21 9.38
N GLY A 261 4.88 7.69 8.30
CA GLY A 261 5.49 6.75 7.35
C GLY A 261 5.41 5.29 7.79
N ILE A 262 4.78 4.99 8.93
CA ILE A 262 4.73 3.64 9.48
C ILE A 262 3.54 2.90 8.88
N MET A 263 3.77 1.68 8.39
CA MET A 263 2.74 0.79 7.89
C MET A 263 1.75 0.43 9.01
N ARG A 264 0.46 0.68 8.78
CA ARG A 264 -0.60 0.29 9.70
C ARG A 264 -0.89 -1.20 9.61
N VAL A 265 -1.15 -1.81 10.77
CA VAL A 265 -1.50 -3.23 10.94
C VAL A 265 -2.65 -3.34 11.94
N GLY A 266 -3.43 -4.41 11.85
CA GLY A 266 -4.63 -4.61 12.66
C GLY A 266 -5.73 -3.59 12.38
N TRP A 267 -6.59 -3.35 13.37
CA TRP A 267 -7.70 -2.40 13.31
C TRP A 267 -7.22 -0.96 13.24
N ASN A 268 -7.62 -0.23 12.20
CA ASN A 268 -7.29 1.18 12.03
C ASN A 268 -8.47 1.95 11.41
N ILE A 269 -8.52 3.24 11.69
CA ILE A 269 -9.46 4.17 11.05
C ILE A 269 -8.67 5.05 10.07
N VAL A 270 -9.12 5.10 8.83
CA VAL A 270 -8.54 5.92 7.76
C VAL A 270 -9.68 6.72 7.14
N ASP A 271 -9.60 8.04 7.19
CA ASP A 271 -10.61 8.97 6.65
C ASP A 271 -12.04 8.64 7.14
N GLY A 272 -12.18 8.33 8.44
CA GLY A 272 -13.45 7.98 9.08
C GLY A 272 -13.92 6.53 8.85
N ASN A 273 -13.24 5.76 8.00
CA ASN A 273 -13.62 4.38 7.68
C ASN A 273 -12.76 3.38 8.45
N LYS A 274 -13.37 2.30 8.95
CA LYS A 274 -12.67 1.24 9.71
C LYS A 274 -12.15 0.16 8.76
N TYR A 275 -10.86 -0.15 8.89
CA TYR A 275 -10.14 -1.16 8.12
C TYR A 275 -9.50 -2.17 9.06
N TYR A 276 -9.24 -3.37 8.55
CA TYR A 276 -8.36 -4.33 9.19
C TYR A 276 -7.19 -4.66 8.26
N PHE A 277 -6.00 -4.24 8.66
CA PHE A 277 -4.77 -4.54 7.94
C PHE A 277 -4.17 -5.84 8.50
N ASN A 278 -3.78 -6.76 7.63
CA ASN A 278 -3.18 -8.03 8.05
C ASN A 278 -1.97 -7.78 8.97
N PRO A 279 -1.93 -8.32 10.20
CA PRO A 279 -0.82 -8.11 11.13
C PRO A 279 0.56 -8.50 10.59
N ASN A 280 0.61 -9.50 9.71
CA ASN A 280 1.88 -10.05 9.21
C ASN A 280 2.46 -9.26 8.02
N ASN A 281 1.62 -8.63 7.19
CA ASN A 281 2.08 -7.99 5.95
C ASN A 281 1.45 -6.62 5.66
N GLY A 282 0.59 -6.12 6.55
CA GLY A 282 -0.03 -4.80 6.44
C GLY A 282 -1.02 -4.64 5.29
N VAL A 283 -1.38 -5.69 4.56
CA VAL A 283 -2.35 -5.60 3.45
C VAL A 283 -3.76 -5.44 4.01
N ALA A 284 -4.53 -4.48 3.49
CA ALA A 284 -5.93 -4.32 3.86
C ALA A 284 -6.75 -5.56 3.51
N ARG A 285 -7.50 -6.09 4.48
CA ARG A 285 -8.42 -7.20 4.25
C ARG A 285 -9.68 -6.72 3.53
N HIS A 286 -10.25 -7.63 2.76
CA HIS A 286 -11.52 -7.49 2.05
C HIS A 286 -12.30 -8.81 2.19
N SER A 287 -13.57 -8.82 1.80
CA SER A 287 -14.49 -9.94 1.90
C SER A 287 -14.65 -10.45 3.34
N TRP A 288 -15.11 -11.70 3.50
CA TRP A 288 -15.27 -12.37 4.79
C TRP A 288 -13.94 -12.56 5.50
N GLN A 289 -13.89 -12.20 6.79
CA GLN A 289 -12.72 -12.41 7.65
C GLN A 289 -13.18 -12.83 9.05
N ASP A 290 -12.49 -13.83 9.61
CA ASP A 290 -12.63 -14.21 11.01
C ASP A 290 -11.46 -13.59 11.79
N ILE A 291 -11.79 -12.73 12.76
CA ILE A 291 -10.84 -11.96 13.55
C ILE A 291 -11.24 -12.11 15.01
N ASP A 292 -10.35 -12.69 15.82
CA ASP A 292 -10.56 -12.89 17.26
C ASP A 292 -11.89 -13.59 17.59
N GLY A 293 -12.21 -14.66 16.85
CA GLY A 293 -13.44 -15.45 17.01
C GLY A 293 -14.72 -14.80 16.48
N ASN A 294 -14.63 -13.60 15.90
CA ASN A 294 -15.77 -12.87 15.37
C ASN A 294 -15.69 -12.77 13.84
N ARG A 295 -16.85 -12.86 13.17
CA ARG A 295 -16.95 -12.81 11.72
C ARG A 295 -17.31 -11.42 11.24
N TYR A 296 -16.50 -10.89 10.33
CA TYR A 296 -16.66 -9.56 9.73
C TYR A 296 -16.74 -9.67 8.20
N TYR A 297 -17.30 -8.63 7.59
CA TYR A 297 -17.25 -8.47 6.14
C TYR A 297 -16.68 -7.11 5.76
N PHE A 298 -15.66 -7.13 4.92
CA PHE A 298 -15.02 -5.93 4.36
C PHE A 298 -15.37 -5.85 2.87
N GLY A 299 -15.67 -4.65 2.36
CA GLY A 299 -15.88 -4.51 0.92
C GLY A 299 -14.60 -4.70 0.12
N ASN A 300 -14.71 -4.68 -1.23
CA ASN A 300 -13.55 -4.67 -2.12
C ASN A 300 -12.66 -3.42 -1.94
N ASP A 301 -13.25 -2.34 -1.41
CA ASP A 301 -12.57 -1.12 -0.96
C ASP A 301 -11.81 -1.30 0.37
N GLY A 302 -11.95 -2.45 1.04
CA GLY A 302 -11.36 -2.76 2.33
C GLY A 302 -12.12 -2.20 3.53
N ILE A 303 -13.23 -1.49 3.30
CA ILE A 303 -14.02 -0.85 4.38
C ILE A 303 -14.88 -1.90 5.06
N MET A 304 -14.82 -1.96 6.39
CA MET A 304 -15.68 -2.81 7.21
C MET A 304 -17.15 -2.46 7.01
N ARG A 305 -18.01 -3.45 6.74
CA ARG A 305 -19.45 -3.26 6.58
C ARG A 305 -20.18 -3.42 7.91
N THR A 306 -21.20 -2.60 8.08
CA THR A 306 -22.16 -2.62 9.20
C THR A 306 -23.59 -2.61 8.65
N GLY A 307 -24.58 -2.85 9.50
CA GLY A 307 -25.99 -2.92 9.15
C GLY A 307 -26.37 -4.14 8.30
N LEU A 308 -27.56 -4.09 7.69
CA LEU A 308 -28.06 -5.12 6.78
C LEU A 308 -27.32 -5.05 5.44
N ARG A 309 -26.79 -6.18 4.96
CA ARG A 309 -26.03 -6.28 3.71
C ARG A 309 -26.43 -7.52 2.93
N ASN A 310 -26.67 -7.34 1.62
CA ASN A 310 -26.79 -8.45 0.69
C ASN A 310 -25.39 -8.81 0.17
N ILE A 311 -24.97 -10.05 0.37
CA ILE A 311 -23.68 -10.58 -0.06
C ILE A 311 -23.96 -11.89 -0.79
N ASN A 312 -23.73 -11.90 -2.10
CA ASN A 312 -23.97 -13.04 -2.98
C ASN A 312 -25.40 -13.60 -2.89
N GLY A 313 -26.41 -12.71 -2.85
CA GLY A 313 -27.82 -13.09 -2.80
C GLY A 313 -28.37 -13.30 -1.38
N ASN A 314 -27.50 -13.49 -0.38
CA ASN A 314 -27.90 -13.71 1.00
C ASN A 314 -27.83 -12.43 1.82
N SER A 315 -28.80 -12.21 2.71
CA SER A 315 -28.82 -11.04 3.61
C SER A 315 -28.21 -11.38 4.96
N TYR A 316 -27.26 -10.55 5.41
CA TYR A 316 -26.57 -10.65 6.70
C TYR A 316 -26.72 -9.35 7.47
N TYR A 317 -26.69 -9.42 8.81
CA TYR A 317 -26.68 -8.23 9.65
C TYR A 317 -25.36 -8.13 10.42
N PHE A 318 -24.68 -7.00 10.27
CA PHE A 318 -23.46 -6.65 10.98
C PHE A 318 -23.79 -5.54 11.98
N ALA A 319 -23.48 -5.71 13.26
CA ALA A 319 -23.72 -4.65 14.24
C ALA A 319 -22.76 -3.46 14.03
N ASN A 320 -22.88 -2.39 14.83
CA ASN A 320 -22.04 -1.19 14.71
C ASN A 320 -20.55 -1.47 14.93
N ASP A 321 -20.22 -2.51 15.70
CA ASP A 321 -18.85 -3.01 15.88
C ASP A 321 -18.30 -3.75 14.64
N GLY A 322 -19.18 -4.09 13.68
CA GLY A 322 -18.90 -4.85 12.47
C GLY A 322 -19.10 -6.35 12.59
N ILE A 323 -19.45 -6.85 13.77
CA ILE A 323 -19.60 -8.29 14.02
C ILE A 323 -20.91 -8.76 13.38
N MET A 324 -20.82 -9.83 12.59
CA MET A 324 -21.99 -10.52 12.03
C MET A 324 -22.83 -11.11 13.17
N ARG A 325 -24.12 -10.79 13.19
CA ARG A 325 -25.06 -11.30 14.21
C ARG A 325 -25.87 -12.46 13.65
N THR A 326 -26.22 -13.36 14.56
CA THR A 326 -27.14 -14.47 14.37
C THR A 326 -28.32 -14.32 15.34
N GLY A 327 -29.32 -15.20 15.23
CA GLY A 327 -30.52 -15.17 16.03
C GLY A 327 -31.45 -13.99 15.73
N TRP A 328 -32.28 -13.65 16.71
CA TRP A 328 -33.23 -12.54 16.62
C TRP A 328 -32.52 -11.18 16.67
N GLN A 329 -32.70 -10.36 15.63
CA GLN A 329 -32.12 -9.02 15.54
C GLN A 329 -33.18 -8.00 15.16
N GLU A 330 -33.13 -6.83 15.80
CA GLU A 330 -33.98 -5.69 15.47
C GLU A 330 -33.34 -4.89 14.33
N VAL A 331 -33.75 -5.18 13.10
CA VAL A 331 -33.18 -4.55 11.89
C VAL A 331 -33.93 -3.25 11.54
N VAL A 332 -35.18 -3.13 11.98
CA VAL A 332 -36.02 -1.94 11.85
C VAL A 332 -36.63 -1.68 13.23
N LYS A 333 -36.71 -0.42 13.66
CA LYS A 333 -37.25 -0.06 14.98
C LYS A 333 -38.60 -0.73 15.25
N GLY A 334 -38.68 -1.52 16.32
CA GLY A 334 -39.84 -2.30 16.74
C GLY A 334 -40.09 -3.59 15.94
N ARG A 335 -39.22 -3.98 15.02
CA ARG A 335 -39.43 -5.09 14.10
C ARG A 335 -38.20 -5.99 14.02
N LYS A 336 -38.40 -7.26 14.37
CA LYS A 336 -37.33 -8.26 14.42
C LYS A 336 -37.32 -9.15 13.17
N SER A 337 -36.11 -9.50 12.76
CA SER A 337 -35.82 -10.54 11.78
C SER A 337 -34.98 -11.63 12.44
N TYR A 338 -35.00 -12.84 11.91
CA TYR A 338 -34.19 -13.94 12.43
C TYR A 338 -33.06 -14.27 11.45
N PHE A 339 -31.83 -14.32 11.96
CA PHE A 339 -30.64 -14.71 11.23
C PHE A 339 -30.23 -16.10 11.70
N GLY A 340 -30.07 -17.06 10.78
CA GLY A 340 -29.64 -18.40 11.15
C GLY A 340 -28.23 -18.42 11.77
N ASN A 341 -27.80 -19.60 12.24
CA ASN A 341 -26.42 -19.80 12.69
C ASN A 341 -25.39 -19.60 11.57
N ASP A 342 -25.83 -19.75 10.32
CA ASP A 342 -25.11 -19.40 9.10
C ASP A 342 -24.97 -17.87 8.88
N GLY A 343 -25.69 -17.06 9.67
CA GLY A 343 -25.78 -15.61 9.55
C GLY A 343 -26.79 -15.13 8.51
N ILE A 344 -27.50 -16.03 7.83
CA ILE A 344 -28.41 -15.69 6.73
C ILE A 344 -29.78 -15.34 7.30
N MET A 345 -30.33 -14.20 6.89
CA MET A 345 -31.68 -13.78 7.23
C MET A 345 -32.71 -14.77 6.70
N ARG A 346 -33.55 -15.30 7.59
CA ARG A 346 -34.67 -16.18 7.21
C ARG A 346 -35.82 -15.38 6.60
N VAL A 347 -36.44 -15.96 5.58
CA VAL A 347 -37.58 -15.43 4.84
C VAL A 347 -38.59 -16.55 4.59
N GLY A 348 -39.86 -16.20 4.47
CA GLY A 348 -40.95 -17.16 4.35
C GLY A 348 -41.13 -18.03 5.61
N TRP A 349 -41.69 -19.22 5.41
CA TRP A 349 -41.94 -20.20 6.47
C TRP A 349 -40.64 -20.77 7.05
N ASN A 350 -40.45 -20.64 8.36
CA ASN A 350 -39.29 -21.18 9.06
C ASN A 350 -39.68 -21.67 10.45
N ILE A 351 -38.91 -22.63 10.98
CA ILE A 351 -39.02 -23.10 12.36
C ILE A 351 -37.84 -22.54 13.15
N VAL A 352 -38.13 -21.90 14.28
CA VAL A 352 -37.14 -21.36 15.23
C VAL A 352 -37.50 -21.86 16.62
N ASP A 353 -36.58 -22.58 17.26
CA ASP A 353 -36.77 -23.17 18.59
C ASP A 353 -38.09 -23.95 18.72
N GLY A 354 -38.39 -24.78 17.71
CA GLY A 354 -39.61 -25.60 17.65
C GLY A 354 -40.89 -24.87 17.23
N ASN A 355 -40.86 -23.54 17.12
CA ASN A 355 -42.04 -22.74 16.78
C ASN A 355 -42.01 -22.32 15.31
N LYS A 356 -43.18 -22.34 14.65
CA LYS A 356 -43.32 -21.96 13.23
C LYS A 356 -43.59 -20.45 13.11
N TYR A 357 -42.80 -19.79 12.27
CA TYR A 357 -42.88 -18.36 11.96
C TYR A 357 -43.03 -18.16 10.46
N TYR A 358 -43.60 -17.03 10.07
CA TYR A 358 -43.54 -16.54 8.71
C TYR A 358 -42.81 -15.19 8.67
N PHE A 359 -41.64 -15.19 8.04
CA PHE A 359 -40.86 -13.97 7.82
C PHE A 359 -41.23 -13.38 6.47
N ASN A 360 -41.46 -12.07 6.42
CA ASN A 360 -41.80 -11.39 5.17
C ASN A 360 -40.72 -11.65 4.09
N PRO A 361 -41.08 -12.20 2.91
CA PRO A 361 -40.12 -12.51 1.86
C PRO A 361 -39.27 -11.34 1.38
N ASN A 362 -39.77 -10.11 1.48
CA ASN A 362 -39.10 -8.92 0.95
C ASN A 362 -38.11 -8.29 1.95
N ASN A 363 -38.35 -8.41 3.26
CA ASN A 363 -37.56 -7.72 4.28
C ASN A 363 -37.18 -8.55 5.51
N GLY A 364 -37.59 -9.82 5.56
CA GLY A 364 -37.25 -10.77 6.62
C GLY A 364 -37.88 -10.48 7.98
N VAL A 365 -38.77 -9.50 8.10
CA VAL A 365 -39.44 -9.19 9.37
C VAL A 365 -40.47 -10.27 9.69
N ALA A 366 -40.47 -10.77 10.93
CA ALA A 366 -41.47 -11.72 11.39
C ALA A 366 -42.89 -11.12 11.34
N ARG A 367 -43.83 -11.85 10.75
CA ARG A 367 -45.24 -11.47 10.74
C ARG A 367 -45.91 -11.79 12.09
N HIS A 368 -46.93 -11.02 12.40
CA HIS A 368 -47.79 -11.15 13.57
C HIS A 368 -49.25 -10.94 13.13
N SER A 369 -50.18 -11.25 14.02
CA SER A 369 -51.63 -11.12 13.81
C SER A 369 -52.11 -11.89 12.57
N TRP A 370 -53.27 -11.50 12.02
CA TRP A 370 -53.87 -12.09 10.84
C TRP A 370 -53.00 -11.90 9.59
N GLN A 371 -52.73 -12.98 8.85
CA GLN A 371 -52.01 -12.95 7.58
C GLN A 371 -52.65 -13.89 6.57
N ASP A 372 -52.78 -13.42 5.33
CA ASP A 372 -53.16 -14.25 4.19
C ASP A 372 -51.89 -14.64 3.42
N ILE A 373 -51.62 -15.93 3.34
CA ILE A 373 -50.40 -16.49 2.74
C ILE A 373 -50.83 -17.62 1.81
N ASP A 374 -50.49 -17.48 0.52
CA ASP A 374 -50.76 -18.47 -0.52
C ASP A 374 -52.24 -18.93 -0.57
N GLY A 375 -53.18 -18.01 -0.34
CA GLY A 375 -54.62 -18.25 -0.38
C GLY A 375 -55.22 -18.78 0.92
N ASN A 376 -54.40 -19.05 1.94
CA ASN A 376 -54.86 -19.51 3.25
C ASN A 376 -54.69 -18.41 4.31
N ARG A 377 -55.59 -18.40 5.29
CA ARG A 377 -55.56 -17.45 6.40
C ARG A 377 -54.93 -18.07 7.64
N TYR A 378 -53.97 -17.35 8.23
CA TYR A 378 -53.23 -17.75 9.42
C TYR A 378 -53.33 -16.66 10.49
N TYR A 379 -53.10 -17.05 11.74
CA TYR A 379 -52.92 -16.11 12.84
C TYR A 379 -51.59 -16.35 13.55
N PHE A 380 -50.83 -15.27 13.71
CA PHE A 380 -49.57 -15.27 14.43
C PHE A 380 -49.72 -14.44 15.72
N GLY A 381 -49.16 -14.89 16.83
CA GLY A 381 -49.14 -14.10 18.06
C GLY A 381 -48.32 -12.82 17.92
N PHE A 382 -48.34 -11.95 18.94
CA PHE A 382 -47.46 -10.77 19.00
C PHE A 382 -45.97 -11.15 19.06
N ASP A 383 -45.68 -12.36 19.55
CA ASP A 383 -44.37 -13.01 19.50
C ASP A 383 -43.97 -13.48 18.09
N GLY A 384 -44.92 -13.50 17.14
CA GLY A 384 -44.75 -13.98 15.78
C GLY A 384 -44.94 -15.49 15.62
N ILE A 385 -45.31 -16.22 16.68
CA ILE A 385 -45.52 -17.67 16.63
C ILE A 385 -46.88 -17.95 15.98
N MET A 386 -46.88 -18.82 14.96
CA MET A 386 -48.11 -19.29 14.31
C MET A 386 -48.98 -20.05 15.32
N LYS A 387 -50.26 -19.67 15.44
CA LYS A 387 -51.21 -20.37 16.31
C LYS A 387 -51.84 -21.56 15.59
N VAL A 388 -52.13 -22.59 16.36
CA VAL A 388 -52.81 -23.83 15.98
C VAL A 388 -53.86 -24.17 17.04
N GLY A 389 -54.78 -25.06 16.70
CA GLY A 389 -55.89 -25.48 17.55
C GLY A 389 -56.88 -24.35 17.85
N TRP A 390 -57.63 -24.52 18.94
CA TRP A 390 -58.60 -23.55 19.42
C TRP A 390 -57.94 -22.26 19.93
N GLN A 391 -58.42 -21.11 19.44
CA GLN A 391 -57.95 -19.79 19.82
C GLN A 391 -59.12 -18.82 20.00
N VAL A 392 -59.05 -17.93 20.99
CA VAL A 392 -60.00 -16.83 21.14
C VAL A 392 -59.31 -15.53 20.75
N ILE A 393 -59.81 -14.88 19.71
CA ILE A 393 -59.24 -13.65 19.13
C ILE A 393 -60.37 -12.63 19.07
N ASP A 394 -60.19 -11.49 19.74
CA ASP A 394 -61.18 -10.41 19.84
C ASP A 394 -62.58 -10.91 20.27
N GLY A 395 -62.62 -11.82 21.24
CA GLY A 395 -63.86 -12.40 21.79
C GLY A 395 -64.53 -13.47 20.92
N LYS A 396 -63.95 -13.83 19.77
CA LYS A 396 -64.47 -14.86 18.87
C LYS A 396 -63.60 -16.11 18.91
N LYS A 397 -64.22 -17.29 18.89
CA LYS A 397 -63.55 -18.59 18.97
C LYS A 397 -63.28 -19.14 17.56
N TYR A 398 -62.01 -19.37 17.25
CA TYR A 398 -61.48 -19.88 15.99
C TYR A 398 -60.82 -21.23 16.22
N TYR A 399 -60.71 -22.03 15.15
CA TYR A 399 -59.85 -23.20 15.14
C TYR A 399 -58.86 -23.09 13.97
N PHE A 400 -57.59 -23.34 14.26
CA PHE A 400 -56.52 -23.40 13.27
C PHE A 400 -56.04 -24.84 13.18
N ASN A 401 -55.95 -25.38 11.97
CA ASN A 401 -55.45 -26.72 11.74
C ASN A 401 -53.99 -26.89 12.22
N PRO A 402 -53.49 -28.13 12.37
CA PRO A 402 -52.09 -28.37 12.74
C PRO A 402 -51.08 -27.70 11.79
N ASP A 403 -51.44 -27.46 10.53
CA ASP A 403 -50.60 -26.74 9.56
C ASP A 403 -50.67 -25.20 9.69
N GLY A 404 -51.62 -24.71 10.50
CA GLY A 404 -51.91 -23.32 10.82
C GLY A 404 -53.08 -22.69 10.06
N THR A 405 -53.67 -23.41 9.10
CA THR A 405 -54.77 -22.85 8.28
C THR A 405 -56.03 -22.67 9.13
N MET A 406 -56.67 -21.51 9.02
CA MET A 406 -57.92 -21.20 9.72
C MET A 406 -59.07 -22.03 9.14
N GLN A 407 -59.80 -22.73 10.01
CA GLN A 407 -60.95 -23.52 9.57
C GLN A 407 -62.13 -22.65 9.14
N GLN A 408 -62.89 -23.19 8.19
CA GLN A 408 -64.13 -22.62 7.68
C GLN A 408 -65.11 -23.75 7.37
N ARG A 409 -66.40 -23.49 7.50
CA ARG A 409 -67.49 -24.44 7.25
C ARG A 409 -67.47 -25.61 8.25
N TRP A 410 -68.04 -26.75 7.86
CA TRP A 410 -68.16 -27.94 8.70
C TRP A 410 -66.80 -28.57 8.98
N GLU A 411 -66.53 -28.89 10.23
CA GLU A 411 -65.33 -29.62 10.65
C GLU A 411 -65.64 -30.48 11.88
N GLU A 412 -65.07 -31.68 11.93
CA GLU A 412 -65.10 -32.55 13.11
C GLU A 412 -63.80 -32.38 13.90
N ILE A 413 -63.89 -32.06 15.19
CA ILE A 413 -62.73 -31.83 16.05
C ILE A 413 -62.95 -32.62 17.34
N ASP A 414 -62.05 -33.56 17.62
CA ASP A 414 -62.09 -34.43 18.81
C ASP A 414 -63.43 -35.19 18.99
N GLY A 415 -64.11 -35.53 17.88
CA GLY A 415 -65.38 -36.26 17.85
C GLY A 415 -66.64 -35.38 17.88
N ASP A 416 -66.47 -34.07 18.06
CA ASP A 416 -67.55 -33.10 18.04
C ASP A 416 -67.63 -32.37 16.70
N MET A 417 -68.85 -32.14 16.21
CA MET A 417 -69.08 -31.41 14.96
C MET A 417 -69.25 -29.92 15.22
N TYR A 418 -68.54 -29.10 14.44
CA TYR A 418 -68.58 -27.65 14.50
C TYR A 418 -68.90 -27.06 13.12
N TYR A 419 -69.47 -25.86 13.11
CA TYR A 419 -69.61 -25.07 11.88
C TYR A 419 -68.96 -23.70 12.04
N PHE A 420 -67.95 -23.43 11.22
CA PHE A 420 -67.25 -22.15 11.17
C PHE A 420 -67.83 -21.28 10.05
N GLY A 421 -68.07 -20.00 10.34
CA GLY A 421 -68.42 -19.02 9.29
C GLY A 421 -67.29 -18.86 8.26
N LEU A 422 -67.55 -18.18 7.14
CA LEU A 422 -66.48 -17.79 6.20
C LEU A 422 -65.50 -16.81 6.86
N GLU A 423 -65.91 -16.12 7.91
CA GLU A 423 -65.03 -15.30 8.74
C GLU A 423 -64.13 -16.13 9.66
N GLY A 424 -64.39 -17.44 9.81
CA GLY A 424 -63.55 -18.42 10.49
C GLY A 424 -63.85 -18.71 11.96
N PHE A 425 -64.78 -17.98 12.58
CA PHE A 425 -65.19 -18.25 13.96
C PHE A 425 -66.37 -19.22 14.01
N VAL A 426 -66.42 -20.00 15.08
CA VAL A 426 -67.46 -21.01 15.31
C VAL A 426 -68.84 -20.37 15.47
N ARG A 427 -69.86 -20.97 14.88
CA ARG A 427 -71.25 -20.58 15.10
C ARG A 427 -71.79 -21.24 16.38
N ILE A 428 -72.66 -20.51 17.07
CA ILE A 428 -73.36 -20.95 18.27
C ILE A 428 -74.86 -20.68 18.09
N GLY A 429 -75.68 -21.34 18.90
CA GLY A 429 -77.14 -21.22 18.88
C GLY A 429 -77.76 -21.77 17.60
N TRP A 430 -78.96 -21.28 17.29
CA TRP A 430 -79.72 -21.63 16.10
C TRP A 430 -79.06 -21.13 14.82
N GLN A 431 -78.87 -22.01 13.84
CA GLN A 431 -78.28 -21.69 12.54
C GLN A 431 -79.05 -22.37 11.41
N ASN A 432 -79.25 -21.65 10.31
CA ASN A 432 -79.75 -22.24 9.06
C ASN A 432 -78.59 -22.32 8.04
N ILE A 433 -78.28 -23.53 7.60
CA ILE A 433 -77.14 -23.82 6.72
C ILE A 433 -77.66 -24.71 5.58
N ASN A 434 -77.65 -24.19 4.35
CA ASN A 434 -78.17 -24.88 3.16
C ASN A 434 -79.60 -25.41 3.37
N ASP A 435 -80.52 -24.52 3.79
CA ASP A 435 -81.95 -24.79 4.02
C ASP A 435 -82.27 -25.81 5.12
N ARG A 436 -81.28 -26.12 5.97
CA ARG A 436 -81.42 -27.02 7.12
C ARG A 436 -81.13 -26.27 8.42
N THR A 437 -81.93 -26.54 9.44
CA THR A 437 -81.80 -25.92 10.77
C THR A 437 -80.96 -26.80 11.68
N TYR A 438 -79.98 -26.20 12.35
CA TYR A 438 -79.08 -26.82 13.31
C TYR A 438 -79.06 -26.00 14.60
N TYR A 439 -78.71 -26.64 15.71
CA TYR A 439 -78.41 -25.94 16.96
C TYR A 439 -77.01 -26.32 17.46
N PHE A 440 -76.22 -25.29 17.76
CA PHE A 440 -74.89 -25.42 18.34
C PHE A 440 -74.94 -24.90 19.79
N ASN A 441 -74.35 -25.63 20.73
CA ASN A 441 -74.31 -25.17 22.13
C ASN A 441 -73.35 -23.97 22.30
N ASN A 442 -73.20 -23.45 23.52
CA ASN A 442 -72.34 -22.31 23.80
C ASN A 442 -70.84 -22.56 23.53
N ASP A 443 -70.41 -23.82 23.47
CA ASP A 443 -69.05 -24.21 23.10
C ASP A 443 -68.87 -24.35 21.58
N GLY A 444 -69.97 -24.32 20.82
CA GLY A 444 -70.03 -24.46 19.37
C GLY A 444 -70.27 -25.88 18.88
N VAL A 445 -70.55 -26.83 19.77
CA VAL A 445 -70.78 -28.24 19.40
C VAL A 445 -72.20 -28.40 18.86
N MET A 446 -72.32 -29.00 17.67
CA MET A 446 -73.59 -29.35 17.04
C MET A 446 -74.33 -30.39 17.88
N GLN A 447 -75.58 -30.11 18.23
CA GLN A 447 -76.37 -31.03 19.04
C GLN A 447 -77.05 -32.11 18.20
N LYS A 448 -77.28 -33.28 18.81
CA LYS A 448 -77.97 -34.45 18.23
C LYS A 448 -78.93 -35.04 19.26
N GLY A 449 -79.94 -35.77 18.80
CA GLY A 449 -80.97 -36.38 19.65
C GLY A 449 -81.96 -35.35 20.19
N ILE A 450 -82.61 -35.69 21.31
CA ILE A 450 -83.56 -34.80 22.00
C ILE A 450 -82.79 -33.81 22.87
N VAL A 451 -82.99 -32.52 22.62
CA VAL A 451 -82.27 -31.42 23.28
C VAL A 451 -83.27 -30.39 23.77
N LYS A 452 -83.17 -30.00 25.05
CA LYS A 452 -83.97 -28.91 25.61
C LYS A 452 -83.25 -27.58 25.39
N ILE A 453 -83.92 -26.63 24.75
CA ILE A 453 -83.41 -25.29 24.43
C ILE A 453 -84.45 -24.30 24.92
N ASP A 454 -84.05 -23.48 25.89
CA ASP A 454 -84.96 -22.63 26.68
C ASP A 454 -86.12 -23.46 27.27
N ASP A 455 -87.37 -23.14 26.92
CA ASP A 455 -88.57 -23.81 27.43
C ASP A 455 -89.02 -25.01 26.59
N ASN A 456 -88.46 -25.20 25.39
CA ASN A 456 -88.91 -26.19 24.41
C ASN A 456 -87.91 -27.35 24.24
N SER A 457 -88.42 -28.51 23.84
CA SER A 457 -87.59 -29.66 23.45
C SER A 457 -87.64 -29.85 21.94
N TYR A 458 -86.49 -30.15 21.34
CA TYR A 458 -86.32 -30.33 19.90
C TYR A 458 -85.60 -31.64 19.64
N TYR A 459 -85.85 -32.26 18.48
CA TYR A 459 -85.08 -33.42 18.02
C TYR A 459 -84.18 -33.06 16.84
N PHE A 460 -82.92 -33.43 16.94
CA PHE A 460 -81.92 -33.35 15.88
C PHE A 460 -81.48 -34.76 15.46
N ASP A 461 -81.46 -35.04 14.17
CA ASP A 461 -81.08 -36.35 13.65
C ASP A 461 -79.58 -36.68 13.85
N GLU A 462 -79.13 -37.84 13.35
CA GLU A 462 -77.72 -38.26 13.44
C GLU A 462 -76.74 -37.31 12.73
N TYR A 463 -77.26 -36.48 11.81
CA TYR A 463 -76.53 -35.43 11.09
C TYR A 463 -76.74 -34.04 11.70
N GLY A 464 -77.46 -33.94 12.83
CA GLY A 464 -77.76 -32.70 13.55
C GLY A 464 -78.86 -31.83 12.94
N GLN A 465 -79.60 -32.33 11.95
CA GLN A 465 -80.69 -31.56 11.32
C GLN A 465 -81.94 -31.61 12.19
N MET A 466 -82.54 -30.45 12.44
CA MET A 466 -83.79 -30.35 13.20
C MET A 466 -84.94 -30.98 12.42
N ALA A 467 -85.64 -31.92 13.06
CA ALA A 467 -86.91 -32.44 12.54
C ALA A 467 -88.02 -31.39 12.68
N LYS A 468 -88.97 -31.36 11.74
CA LYS A 468 -90.17 -30.49 11.77
C LYS A 468 -91.29 -31.15 10.99
N ASP A 469 -92.53 -30.87 11.41
CA ASP A 469 -93.77 -31.38 10.79
C ASP A 469 -93.71 -32.90 10.53
N THR A 470 -93.39 -33.65 11.58
CA THR A 470 -93.12 -35.09 11.45
C THR A 470 -93.32 -35.85 12.76
N VAL A 471 -93.27 -37.18 12.67
CA VAL A 471 -93.33 -38.12 13.80
C VAL A 471 -92.10 -39.01 13.73
N ILE A 472 -91.40 -39.20 14.84
CA ILE A 472 -90.16 -40.01 14.93
C ILE A 472 -90.28 -41.10 16.00
N GLY A 473 -89.47 -42.16 15.87
CA GLY A 473 -89.39 -43.24 16.86
C GLY A 473 -90.75 -43.88 17.18
N ASP A 474 -91.01 -44.12 18.47
CA ASP A 474 -92.23 -44.75 18.99
C ASP A 474 -93.39 -43.74 19.19
N GLY A 475 -93.48 -42.70 18.35
CA GLY A 475 -94.62 -41.78 18.33
C GLY A 475 -94.36 -40.37 18.88
N ILE A 476 -93.11 -39.91 18.94
CA ILE A 476 -92.79 -38.52 19.30
C ILE A 476 -93.30 -37.59 18.18
N ILE A 477 -94.21 -36.67 18.51
CA ILE A 477 -94.83 -35.72 17.55
C ILE A 477 -94.09 -34.39 17.58
N ILE A 478 -93.67 -33.92 16.41
CA ILE A 478 -92.92 -32.68 16.23
C ILE A 478 -93.71 -31.73 15.32
N ASP A 479 -93.95 -30.50 15.80
CA ASP A 479 -94.73 -29.50 15.07
C ASP A 479 -93.96 -28.83 13.92
N GLU A 480 -94.62 -27.91 13.20
CA GLU A 480 -94.04 -27.17 12.07
C GLU A 480 -92.82 -26.29 12.45
N ASN A 481 -92.69 -25.92 13.72
CA ASN A 481 -91.60 -25.13 14.27
C ASN A 481 -90.45 -26.02 14.81
N GLY A 482 -90.63 -27.34 14.79
CA GLY A 482 -89.65 -28.32 15.28
C GLY A 482 -89.78 -28.64 16.77
N VAL A 483 -90.80 -28.14 17.46
CA VAL A 483 -91.01 -28.38 18.90
C VAL A 483 -91.65 -29.75 19.09
N ILE A 484 -91.10 -30.53 20.02
CA ILE A 484 -91.71 -31.78 20.48
C ILE A 484 -92.93 -31.43 21.34
N VAL A 485 -94.12 -31.77 20.85
CA VAL A 485 -95.40 -31.51 21.52
C VAL A 485 -95.98 -32.75 22.21
N ASP A 486 -95.48 -33.93 21.86
CA ASP A 486 -95.79 -35.21 22.51
C ASP A 486 -94.55 -36.11 22.46
N PHE A 487 -94.20 -36.75 23.58
CA PHE A 487 -93.06 -37.66 23.68
C PHE A 487 -93.41 -39.13 23.34
N GLY A 488 -94.67 -39.41 22.99
CA GLY A 488 -95.14 -40.77 22.71
C GLY A 488 -95.33 -41.63 23.97
N GLU A 489 -95.88 -42.84 23.81
CA GLU A 489 -96.12 -43.75 24.93
C GLU A 489 -94.84 -44.50 25.33
N GLY A 490 -94.04 -43.92 26.25
CA GLY A 490 -92.99 -44.64 26.97
C GLY A 490 -91.63 -43.93 27.08
N MET A 491 -91.56 -42.82 27.83
CA MET A 491 -90.32 -42.35 28.47
C MET A 491 -90.28 -42.72 29.95
#